data_AF-A0AAN5KX24-F1
#
_entry.id   AF-A0AAN5KX24-F1
#
_cell.length_a   1.000
_cell.length_b   1.000
_cell.length_c   1.000
_cell.angle_alpha   90.00
_cell.angle_beta   90.00
_cell.angle_gamma   90.00
#
_symmetry.space_group_name_H-M   'P 1'
#
loop_
_entity.id
_entity.type
_entity.pdbx_description
1 polymer ?
#
loop_
_entity_poly.entity_id
_entity_poly.type
_entity_poly.pdbx_seq_one_letter_code
_entity_poly.pdbx_strand_id
1 'polypeptide(L)'
;MMSSDVMQHELVERARESRALSKADITKAWLIYWLGAEVSSSYERLQSLVFCASMTPIIKKLYPEKEEQAEALKRHLNFFNSEQTFGSVIQGISIAMEEQKTRGEPISDASITGIKTGLMGPLAGMGDSIIWAAVMPLLIAIFIPFAANGSAFGGIAPLILYPAITMAISYGLVHKGYTLGRDSIIGLLQGGRIKELIYGANVLGLIMMGALSASYVKITTPLKISALKGSEVVVQQILDSIAPGLLPLAAVFAVYFYLLKKGPRYTTILMSIVAISIVCSLTGVL
;
A
#
# COMPACT_ATOMS: atom_id res chain seq x y z
N MET A 1 -40.11 29.23 -26.55
CA MET A 1 -38.72 29.70 -26.33
C MET A 1 -38.26 29.12 -25.00
N MET A 2 -37.27 28.24 -24.99
CA MET A 2 -36.61 27.84 -23.74
C MET A 2 -35.94 29.08 -23.12
N SER A 3 -36.05 29.24 -21.80
CA SER A 3 -35.39 30.33 -21.07
C SER A 3 -33.87 30.24 -21.26
N SER A 4 -33.21 31.41 -21.35
CA SER A 4 -31.75 31.56 -21.45
C SER A 4 -31.00 30.67 -20.45
N ASP A 5 -31.50 30.60 -19.21
CA ASP A 5 -30.88 29.83 -18.12
C ASP A 5 -30.93 28.31 -18.34
N VAL A 6 -32.00 27.81 -18.96
CA VAL A 6 -32.17 26.36 -19.25
C VAL A 6 -31.23 25.94 -20.37
N MET A 7 -31.09 26.80 -21.39
CA MET A 7 -30.16 26.57 -22.50
C MET A 7 -28.70 26.62 -22.02
N GLN A 8 -28.35 27.54 -21.12
CA GLN A 8 -27.01 27.63 -20.55
C GLN A 8 -26.70 26.41 -19.66
N HIS A 9 -27.68 25.94 -18.87
CA HIS A 9 -27.55 24.74 -18.06
C HIS A 9 -27.35 23.47 -18.93
N GLU A 10 -28.13 23.30 -19.99
CA GLU A 10 -27.96 22.17 -20.92
C GLU A 10 -26.61 22.19 -21.67
N LEU A 11 -26.12 23.37 -22.03
CA LEU A 11 -24.82 23.52 -22.69
C LEU A 11 -23.66 23.17 -21.74
N VAL A 12 -23.77 23.56 -20.47
CA VAL A 12 -22.80 23.19 -19.42
C VAL A 12 -22.84 21.69 -19.13
N GLU A 13 -24.03 21.09 -19.04
CA GLU A 13 -24.21 19.63 -18.87
C GLU A 13 -23.63 18.85 -20.07
N ARG A 14 -23.93 19.25 -21.32
CA ARG A 14 -23.34 18.60 -22.51
C ARG A 14 -21.82 18.79 -22.60
N ALA A 15 -21.30 19.95 -22.20
CA ALA A 15 -19.86 20.17 -22.12
C ALA A 15 -19.20 19.28 -21.06
N ARG A 16 -19.87 19.03 -19.94
CA ARG A 16 -19.44 18.11 -18.87
C ARG A 16 -19.51 16.65 -19.31
N GLU A 17 -20.56 16.24 -20.02
CA GLU A 17 -20.67 14.90 -20.62
C GLU A 17 -19.57 14.65 -21.67
N SER A 18 -19.20 15.67 -22.47
CA SER A 18 -18.12 15.55 -23.46
C SER A 18 -16.73 15.31 -22.86
N ARG A 19 -16.54 15.65 -21.58
CA ARG A 19 -15.26 15.56 -20.86
C ARG A 19 -15.17 14.36 -19.92
N ALA A 20 -16.16 13.47 -19.96
CA ALA A 20 -16.13 12.23 -19.20
C ALA A 20 -14.86 11.43 -19.48
N LEU A 21 -14.27 10.90 -18.42
CA LEU A 21 -13.07 10.08 -18.53
C LEU A 21 -13.44 8.71 -19.09
N SER A 22 -12.66 8.26 -20.07
CA SER A 22 -12.77 6.91 -20.60
C SER A 22 -11.90 5.94 -19.82
N LYS A 23 -12.17 4.65 -19.95
CA LYS A 23 -11.31 3.59 -19.41
C LYS A 23 -9.87 3.69 -19.94
N ALA A 24 -9.69 4.17 -21.18
CA ALA A 24 -8.37 4.36 -21.78
C ALA A 24 -7.59 5.49 -21.10
N ASP A 25 -8.26 6.58 -20.70
CA ASP A 25 -7.63 7.69 -19.99
C ASP A 25 -7.08 7.24 -18.64
N ILE A 26 -7.89 6.49 -17.88
CA ILE A 26 -7.49 5.93 -16.58
C ILE A 26 -6.33 4.95 -16.75
N THR A 27 -6.40 4.09 -17.77
CA THR A 27 -5.33 3.12 -18.08
C THR A 27 -4.02 3.84 -18.42
N LYS A 28 -4.08 4.95 -19.17
CA LYS A 28 -2.91 5.75 -19.52
C LYS A 28 -2.29 6.41 -18.27
N ALA A 29 -3.11 7.00 -17.41
CA ALA A 29 -2.65 7.57 -16.15
C ALA A 29 -2.01 6.51 -15.24
N TRP A 30 -2.67 5.37 -15.10
CA TRP A 30 -2.15 4.23 -14.35
C TRP A 30 -0.81 3.72 -14.88
N LEU A 31 -0.66 3.60 -16.20
CA LEU A 31 0.57 3.10 -16.79
C LEU A 31 1.77 4.00 -16.47
N ILE A 32 1.57 5.33 -16.48
CA ILE A 32 2.62 6.30 -16.08
C ILE A 32 2.99 6.11 -14.61
N TYR A 33 2.00 5.94 -13.73
CA TYR A 33 2.25 5.71 -12.30
C TYR A 33 2.96 4.39 -12.07
N TRP A 34 2.48 3.29 -12.65
CA TRP A 34 3.04 1.96 -12.46
C TRP A 34 4.46 1.86 -13.01
N LEU A 35 4.77 2.47 -14.16
CA LEU A 35 6.14 2.44 -14.69
C LEU A 35 7.12 3.33 -13.92
N GLY A 36 6.63 4.35 -13.21
CA GLY A 36 7.49 5.39 -12.65
C GLY A 36 7.41 5.59 -11.13
N ALA A 37 6.59 4.82 -10.39
CA ALA A 37 6.32 4.98 -8.97
C ALA A 37 7.61 5.21 -8.13
N GLU A 38 8.67 4.45 -8.42
CA GLU A 38 9.95 4.54 -7.71
C GLU A 38 11.05 5.32 -8.45
N VAL A 39 10.80 5.79 -9.67
CA VAL A 39 11.83 6.45 -10.51
C VAL A 39 12.09 7.89 -10.05
N SER A 40 11.09 8.53 -9.43
CA SER A 40 11.11 9.96 -9.10
C SER A 40 11.14 10.25 -7.60
N SER A 41 11.55 9.27 -6.79
CA SER A 41 11.54 9.39 -5.34
C SER A 41 12.55 10.42 -4.85
N SER A 42 12.09 11.38 -4.05
CA SER A 42 12.92 12.43 -3.42
C SER A 42 12.73 12.44 -1.91
N TYR A 43 13.74 12.82 -1.13
CA TYR A 43 13.58 12.87 0.32
C TYR A 43 12.57 13.91 0.81
N GLU A 44 12.31 14.95 0.02
CA GLU A 44 11.33 15.98 0.37
C GLU A 44 9.89 15.47 0.18
N ARG A 45 9.61 14.74 -0.91
CA ARG A 45 8.22 14.43 -1.33
C ARG A 45 7.96 13.00 -1.81
N LEU A 46 8.97 12.14 -1.76
CA LEU A 46 8.95 10.74 -2.19
C LEU A 46 8.35 10.61 -3.59
N GLN A 47 7.35 9.75 -3.77
CA GLN A 47 6.75 9.40 -5.06
C GLN A 47 5.80 10.50 -5.63
N SER A 48 5.76 11.69 -5.02
CA SER A 48 4.86 12.77 -5.41
C SER A 48 5.02 13.22 -6.87
N LEU A 49 6.25 13.27 -7.39
CA LEU A 49 6.52 13.75 -8.74
C LEU A 49 5.88 12.85 -9.81
N VAL A 50 6.08 11.53 -9.71
CA VAL A 50 5.43 10.57 -10.61
C VAL A 50 3.92 10.51 -10.39
N PHE A 51 3.43 10.64 -9.15
CA PHE A 51 2.00 10.73 -8.92
C PHE A 51 1.41 11.92 -9.69
N CYS A 52 2.01 13.11 -9.60
CA CYS A 52 1.61 14.28 -10.38
C CYS A 52 1.73 14.06 -11.90
N ALA A 53 2.83 13.47 -12.38
CA ALA A 53 3.03 13.15 -13.79
C ALA A 53 1.92 12.22 -14.31
N SER A 54 1.52 11.23 -13.50
CA SER A 54 0.45 10.29 -13.82
C SER A 54 -0.93 10.95 -13.90
N MET A 55 -1.17 12.00 -13.12
CA MET A 55 -2.41 12.77 -13.13
C MET A 55 -2.47 13.77 -14.30
N THR A 56 -1.32 14.17 -14.86
CA THR A 56 -1.24 15.15 -15.95
C THR A 56 -2.18 14.88 -17.14
N PRO A 57 -2.26 13.67 -17.74
CA PRO A 57 -3.20 13.42 -18.83
C PRO A 57 -4.67 13.56 -18.42
N ILE A 58 -5.00 13.24 -17.17
CA ILE A 58 -6.35 13.37 -16.61
C ILE A 58 -6.70 14.86 -16.43
N ILE A 59 -5.81 15.60 -15.75
CA ILE A 59 -6.00 17.02 -15.48
C ILE A 59 -6.12 17.83 -16.78
N LYS A 60 -5.29 17.55 -17.79
CA LYS A 60 -5.38 18.22 -19.10
C LYS A 60 -6.71 17.98 -19.83
N LYS A 61 -7.37 16.85 -19.58
CA LYS A 61 -8.67 16.52 -20.19
C LYS A 61 -9.83 17.16 -19.41
N LEU A 62 -9.75 17.18 -18.08
CA LEU A 62 -10.80 17.71 -17.20
C LEU A 62 -10.81 19.25 -17.15
N TYR A 63 -9.64 19.87 -17.07
CA TYR A 63 -9.48 21.32 -16.89
C TYR A 63 -8.97 21.96 -18.19
N PRO A 64 -9.76 22.81 -18.88
CA PRO A 64 -9.36 23.43 -20.14
C PRO A 64 -8.39 24.59 -19.93
N GLU A 65 -8.57 25.36 -18.85
CA GLU A 65 -7.78 26.55 -18.54
C GLU A 65 -6.45 26.19 -17.88
N LYS A 66 -5.37 26.87 -18.29
CA LYS A 66 -4.02 26.56 -17.81
C LYS A 66 -3.86 26.87 -16.32
N GLU A 67 -4.52 27.90 -15.84
CA GLU A 67 -4.53 28.31 -14.43
C GLU A 67 -5.14 27.21 -13.57
N GLU A 68 -6.29 26.65 -13.98
CA GLU A 68 -6.94 25.55 -13.27
C GLU A 68 -6.12 24.27 -13.32
N GLN A 69 -5.47 23.97 -14.46
CA GLN A 69 -4.53 22.86 -14.57
C GLN A 69 -3.35 23.03 -13.61
N ALA A 70 -2.80 24.24 -13.48
CA ALA A 70 -1.68 24.49 -12.58
C ALA A 70 -2.07 24.28 -11.12
N GLU A 71 -3.22 24.81 -10.68
CA GLU A 71 -3.74 24.57 -9.33
C GLU A 71 -4.01 23.07 -9.08
N ALA A 72 -4.50 22.37 -10.11
CA ALA A 72 -4.70 20.94 -10.06
C ALA A 72 -3.43 20.11 -9.91
N LEU A 73 -2.39 20.46 -10.64
CA LEU A 73 -1.12 19.77 -10.54
C LEU A 73 -0.43 20.06 -9.19
N LYS A 74 -0.56 21.29 -8.65
CA LYS A 74 0.00 21.64 -7.34
C LYS A 74 -0.53 20.74 -6.22
N ARG A 75 -1.83 20.44 -6.16
CA ARG A 75 -2.37 19.51 -5.14
C ARG A 75 -1.91 18.07 -5.34
N HIS A 76 -1.58 17.66 -6.56
CA HIS A 76 -1.00 16.34 -6.81
C HIS A 76 0.51 16.27 -6.57
N LEU A 77 1.19 17.42 -6.47
CA LEU A 77 2.58 17.58 -6.00
C LEU A 77 2.74 17.63 -4.47
N ASN A 78 1.66 17.45 -3.71
CA ASN A 78 1.73 17.19 -2.28
C ASN A 78 2.43 15.86 -2.01
N PHE A 79 3.04 15.74 -0.82
CA PHE A 79 3.69 14.51 -0.36
C PHE A 79 2.82 13.28 -0.65
N PHE A 80 3.41 12.27 -1.28
CA PHE A 80 2.75 11.00 -1.56
C PHE A 80 3.76 9.87 -1.47
N ASN A 81 3.42 8.88 -0.65
CA ASN A 81 4.19 7.65 -0.54
C ASN A 81 3.27 6.48 -0.22
N SER A 82 3.30 5.44 -1.05
CA SER A 82 2.60 4.19 -0.85
C SER A 82 3.32 3.07 -1.57
N GLU A 83 3.03 1.82 -1.21
CA GLU A 83 3.42 0.70 -2.06
C GLU A 83 2.78 0.86 -3.45
N GLN A 84 3.57 0.62 -4.50
CA GLN A 84 3.22 0.93 -5.89
C GLN A 84 1.91 0.26 -6.36
N THR A 85 1.73 -1.03 -6.08
CA THR A 85 0.60 -1.84 -6.56
C THR A 85 -0.70 -1.37 -5.93
N PHE A 86 -0.74 -1.25 -4.61
CA PHE A 86 -1.93 -0.83 -3.85
C PHE A 86 -2.15 0.68 -3.87
N GLY A 87 -1.10 1.48 -4.04
CA GLY A 87 -1.18 2.93 -4.24
C GLY A 87 -1.98 3.32 -5.50
N SER A 88 -2.14 2.40 -6.46
CA SER A 88 -2.99 2.63 -7.64
C SER A 88 -4.48 2.79 -7.29
N VAL A 89 -4.94 2.24 -6.16
CA VAL A 89 -6.29 2.52 -5.64
C VAL A 89 -6.45 4.00 -5.32
N ILE A 90 -5.46 4.60 -4.66
CA ILE A 90 -5.46 6.02 -4.31
C ILE A 90 -5.47 6.88 -5.57
N GLN A 91 -4.69 6.48 -6.58
CA GLN A 91 -4.70 7.12 -7.89
C GLN A 91 -6.10 7.07 -8.51
N GLY A 92 -6.74 5.90 -8.56
CA GLY A 92 -8.08 5.72 -9.10
C GLY A 92 -9.13 6.59 -8.40
N ILE A 93 -9.14 6.59 -7.06
CA ILE A 93 -10.04 7.44 -6.27
C ILE A 93 -9.77 8.92 -6.55
N SER A 94 -8.50 9.32 -6.61
CA SER A 94 -8.14 10.72 -6.92
C SER A 94 -8.67 11.13 -8.29
N ILE A 95 -8.51 10.29 -9.31
CA ILE A 95 -9.04 10.54 -10.68
C ILE A 95 -10.56 10.71 -10.65
N ALA A 96 -11.29 9.89 -9.90
CA ALA A 96 -12.74 10.00 -9.79
C ALA A 96 -13.17 11.30 -9.10
N MET A 97 -12.50 11.67 -8.01
CA MET A 97 -12.79 12.92 -7.29
C MET A 97 -12.49 14.15 -8.14
N GLU A 98 -11.45 14.10 -8.98
CA GLU A 98 -11.14 15.15 -9.94
C GLU A 98 -12.26 15.33 -10.95
N GLU A 99 -12.74 14.24 -11.54
CA GLU A 99 -13.83 14.28 -12.50
C GLU A 99 -15.09 14.87 -11.86
N GLN A 100 -15.47 14.36 -10.69
CA GLN A 100 -16.62 14.84 -9.91
C GLN A 100 -16.52 16.33 -9.53
N LYS A 101 -15.33 16.79 -9.12
CA LYS A 101 -15.09 18.20 -8.85
C LYS A 101 -15.37 19.06 -10.08
N THR A 102 -14.93 18.65 -11.27
CA THR A 102 -15.22 19.39 -12.52
C THR A 102 -16.69 19.35 -12.94
N ARG A 103 -17.46 18.37 -12.45
CA ARG A 103 -18.93 18.31 -12.61
C ARG A 103 -19.68 19.23 -11.64
N GLY A 104 -18.97 19.99 -10.80
CA GLY A 104 -19.57 20.92 -9.84
C GLY A 104 -20.07 20.26 -8.56
N GLU A 105 -19.65 19.02 -8.29
CA GLU A 105 -19.92 18.36 -7.02
C GLU A 105 -19.14 19.03 -5.88
N PRO A 106 -19.63 18.98 -4.62
CA PRO A 106 -19.04 19.69 -3.48
C PRO A 106 -17.75 19.00 -2.97
N ILE A 107 -16.76 18.85 -3.84
CA ILE A 107 -15.44 18.26 -3.54
C ILE A 107 -14.40 19.37 -3.41
N SER A 108 -13.88 19.53 -2.19
CA SER A 108 -12.81 20.48 -1.90
C SER A 108 -11.42 19.92 -2.24
N ASP A 109 -10.43 20.77 -2.51
CA ASP A 109 -9.03 20.33 -2.69
C ASP A 109 -8.48 19.64 -1.43
N ALA A 110 -8.94 20.09 -0.26
CA ALA A 110 -8.62 19.48 1.02
C ALA A 110 -9.20 18.06 1.14
N SER A 111 -10.38 17.79 0.57
CA SER A 111 -10.98 16.46 0.54
C SER A 111 -10.13 15.48 -0.30
N ILE A 112 -9.69 15.90 -1.49
CA ILE A 112 -8.83 15.08 -2.36
C ILE A 112 -7.50 14.78 -1.65
N THR A 113 -6.87 15.81 -1.10
CA THR A 113 -5.59 15.66 -0.37
C THR A 113 -5.75 14.82 0.91
N GLY A 114 -6.86 14.99 1.62
CA GLY A 114 -7.18 14.26 2.85
C GLY A 114 -7.40 12.77 2.60
N ILE A 115 -8.10 12.39 1.53
CA ILE A 115 -8.24 10.98 1.16
C ILE A 115 -6.90 10.38 0.74
N LYS A 116 -6.14 11.10 -0.09
CA LYS A 116 -4.80 10.64 -0.50
C LYS A 116 -3.94 10.35 0.74
N THR A 117 -3.78 11.34 1.61
CA THR A 117 -2.94 11.24 2.82
C THR A 117 -3.45 10.21 3.81
N GLY A 118 -4.77 10.11 4.01
CA GLY A 118 -5.38 9.15 4.91
C GLY A 118 -5.24 7.70 4.45
N LEU A 119 -5.17 7.45 3.15
CA LEU A 119 -5.05 6.10 2.58
C LEU A 119 -3.61 5.66 2.32
N MET A 120 -2.65 6.59 2.21
CA MET A 120 -1.22 6.28 1.99
C MET A 120 -0.71 5.25 2.99
N GLY A 121 -0.88 5.48 4.30
CA GLY A 121 -0.37 4.59 5.34
C GLY A 121 -0.96 3.18 5.30
N PRO A 122 -2.29 3.01 5.39
CA PRO A 122 -2.94 1.72 5.31
C PRO A 122 -2.58 0.91 4.07
N LEU A 123 -2.69 1.54 2.89
CA LEU A 123 -2.48 0.84 1.62
C LEU A 123 -0.99 0.54 1.38
N ALA A 124 -0.08 1.39 1.87
CA ALA A 124 1.34 1.05 1.92
C ALA A 124 1.58 -0.19 2.76
N GLY A 125 1.08 -0.23 3.99
CA GLY A 125 1.27 -1.37 4.88
C GLY A 125 0.70 -2.67 4.28
N MET A 126 -0.49 -2.61 3.68
CA MET A 126 -1.09 -3.76 3.00
C MET A 126 -0.28 -4.21 1.77
N GLY A 127 0.17 -3.25 0.95
CA GLY A 127 0.95 -3.53 -0.24
C GLY A 127 2.31 -4.13 0.11
N ASP A 128 3.03 -3.55 1.08
CA ASP A 128 4.32 -4.07 1.55
C ASP A 128 4.18 -5.50 2.09
N SER A 129 3.10 -5.74 2.79
CA SER A 129 2.74 -7.06 3.32
C SER A 129 2.49 -8.10 2.22
N ILE A 130 1.64 -7.78 1.24
CA ILE A 130 1.20 -8.74 0.23
C ILE A 130 2.25 -8.87 -0.86
N ILE A 131 2.69 -7.75 -1.42
CA ILE A 131 3.55 -7.74 -2.61
C ILE A 131 4.99 -8.07 -2.24
N TRP A 132 5.56 -7.32 -1.31
CA TRP A 132 6.97 -7.43 -0.96
C TRP A 132 7.26 -8.58 0.01
N ALA A 133 6.42 -8.81 1.03
CA ALA A 133 6.68 -9.86 2.02
C ALA A 133 6.13 -11.24 1.62
N ALA A 134 5.03 -11.32 0.87
CA ALA A 134 4.41 -12.60 0.51
C ALA A 134 4.63 -13.01 -0.96
N VAL A 135 4.16 -12.21 -1.92
CA VAL A 135 4.17 -12.57 -3.36
C VAL A 135 5.59 -12.68 -3.89
N MET A 136 6.44 -11.67 -3.67
CA MET A 136 7.81 -11.69 -4.19
C MET A 136 8.62 -12.89 -3.64
N PRO A 137 8.67 -13.18 -2.32
CA PRO A 137 9.47 -14.28 -1.81
C PRO A 137 8.90 -15.65 -2.18
N LEU A 138 7.57 -15.81 -2.19
CA LEU A 138 6.92 -17.04 -2.64
C LEU A 138 7.28 -17.35 -4.09
N LEU A 139 7.19 -16.34 -4.95
CA LEU A 139 7.49 -16.48 -6.37
C LEU A 139 8.96 -16.84 -6.57
N ILE A 140 9.90 -16.13 -5.93
CA ILE A 140 11.33 -16.48 -5.99
C ILE A 140 11.57 -17.91 -5.47
N ALA A 141 10.97 -18.30 -4.34
CA ALA A 141 11.17 -19.60 -3.72
C ALA A 141 10.78 -20.78 -4.63
N ILE A 142 9.71 -20.62 -5.42
CA ILE A 142 9.28 -21.62 -6.41
C ILE A 142 10.35 -21.83 -7.50
N PHE A 143 11.07 -20.78 -7.88
CA PHE A 143 12.04 -20.84 -8.99
C PHE A 143 13.48 -21.09 -8.57
N ILE A 144 13.83 -20.93 -7.29
CA ILE A 144 15.17 -21.25 -6.75
C ILE A 144 15.63 -22.67 -7.14
N PRO A 145 14.83 -23.74 -6.99
CA PRO A 145 15.27 -25.09 -7.33
C PRO A 145 15.61 -25.25 -8.82
N PHE A 146 14.90 -24.55 -9.72
CA PHE A 146 15.18 -24.58 -11.15
C PHE A 146 16.52 -23.90 -11.47
N ALA A 147 16.78 -22.75 -10.85
CA ALA A 147 18.05 -22.05 -10.99
C ALA A 147 19.22 -22.87 -10.41
N ALA A 148 19.02 -23.51 -9.25
CA ALA A 148 20.03 -24.37 -8.62
C ALA A 148 20.40 -25.58 -9.49
N ASN A 149 19.45 -26.11 -10.27
CA ASN A 149 19.67 -27.18 -11.24
C ASN A 149 20.26 -26.70 -12.59
N GLY A 150 20.72 -25.44 -12.67
CA GLY A 150 21.36 -24.87 -13.86
C GLY A 150 20.40 -24.37 -14.95
N SER A 151 19.09 -24.32 -14.69
CA SER A 151 18.12 -23.84 -15.68
C SER A 151 18.02 -22.31 -15.68
N ALA A 152 18.33 -21.69 -16.82
CA ALA A 152 18.15 -20.24 -17.03
C ALA A 152 16.68 -19.79 -16.81
N PHE A 153 15.72 -20.70 -17.00
CA PHE A 153 14.31 -20.45 -16.72
C PHE A 153 14.06 -20.05 -15.26
N GLY A 154 14.83 -20.60 -14.31
CA GLY A 154 14.71 -20.26 -12.90
C GLY A 154 15.06 -18.80 -12.58
N GLY A 155 15.90 -18.16 -13.39
CA GLY A 155 16.22 -16.73 -13.24
C GLY A 155 15.29 -15.80 -14.03
N ILE A 156 14.88 -16.22 -15.23
CA ILE A 156 14.08 -15.39 -16.16
C ILE A 156 12.59 -15.38 -15.77
N ALA A 157 12.03 -16.53 -15.40
CA ALA A 157 10.61 -16.62 -15.11
C ALA A 157 10.16 -15.68 -13.97
N PRO A 158 10.90 -15.56 -12.84
CA PRO A 158 10.54 -14.60 -11.81
C PRO A 158 10.50 -13.15 -12.27
N LEU A 159 11.44 -12.76 -13.12
CA LEU A 159 11.59 -11.40 -13.64
C LEU A 159 10.42 -10.98 -14.52
N ILE A 160 9.77 -11.93 -15.20
CA ILE A 160 8.60 -11.67 -16.05
C ILE A 160 7.30 -11.81 -15.27
N LEU A 161 7.18 -12.88 -14.47
CA LEU A 161 5.94 -13.21 -13.76
C LEU A 161 5.65 -12.20 -12.65
N TYR A 162 6.66 -11.75 -11.91
CA TYR A 162 6.43 -10.80 -10.82
C TYR A 162 5.83 -9.47 -11.34
N PRO A 163 6.43 -8.77 -12.32
CA PRO A 163 5.81 -7.58 -12.91
C PRO A 163 4.46 -7.87 -13.55
N ALA A 164 4.27 -9.02 -14.22
CA ALA A 164 2.98 -9.35 -14.82
C ALA A 164 1.86 -9.49 -13.77
N ILE A 165 2.15 -10.14 -12.63
CA ILE A 165 1.21 -10.29 -11.52
C ILE A 165 0.91 -8.94 -10.87
N THR A 166 1.94 -8.17 -10.50
CA THR A 166 1.75 -6.86 -9.85
C THR A 166 1.06 -5.88 -10.79
N MET A 167 1.35 -5.91 -12.09
CA MET A 167 0.66 -5.13 -13.11
C MET A 167 -0.83 -5.50 -13.20
N ALA A 168 -1.17 -6.80 -13.26
CA ALA A 168 -2.56 -7.24 -13.32
C ALA A 168 -3.36 -6.84 -12.08
N ILE A 169 -2.77 -7.01 -10.89
CA ILE A 169 -3.38 -6.58 -9.62
C ILE A 169 -3.56 -5.07 -9.63
N SER A 170 -2.49 -4.31 -9.90
CA SER A 170 -2.51 -2.84 -9.89
C SER A 170 -3.52 -2.26 -10.89
N TYR A 171 -3.65 -2.86 -12.07
CA TYR A 171 -4.65 -2.50 -13.08
C TYR A 171 -6.07 -2.72 -12.56
N GLY A 172 -6.35 -3.87 -11.95
CA GLY A 172 -7.65 -4.13 -11.34
C GLY A 172 -7.96 -3.13 -10.22
N LEU A 173 -6.94 -2.80 -9.41
CA LEU A 173 -7.06 -1.89 -8.28
C LEU A 173 -7.33 -0.44 -8.68
N VAL A 174 -6.67 0.10 -9.72
CA VAL A 174 -6.92 1.49 -10.16
C VAL A 174 -8.34 1.66 -10.70
N HIS A 175 -8.81 0.71 -11.51
CA HIS A 175 -10.16 0.77 -12.09
C HIS A 175 -11.23 0.60 -11.02
N LYS A 176 -11.02 -0.32 -10.07
CA LYS A 176 -11.90 -0.44 -8.90
C LYS A 176 -11.88 0.81 -8.03
N GLY A 177 -10.70 1.39 -7.78
CA GLY A 177 -10.55 2.64 -7.02
C GLY A 177 -11.31 3.79 -7.67
N TYR A 178 -11.24 3.90 -9.00
CA TYR A 178 -12.01 4.87 -9.77
C TYR A 178 -13.51 4.65 -9.63
N THR A 179 -14.02 3.43 -9.85
CA THR A 179 -15.45 3.12 -9.68
C THR A 179 -15.93 3.42 -8.26
N LEU A 180 -15.15 3.03 -7.24
CA LEU A 180 -15.47 3.30 -5.84
C LEU A 180 -15.53 4.80 -5.53
N GLY A 181 -14.57 5.57 -6.04
CA GLY A 181 -14.56 7.03 -5.89
C GLY A 181 -15.80 7.65 -6.56
N ARG A 182 -16.10 7.24 -7.79
CA ARG A 182 -17.22 7.76 -8.56
C ARG A 182 -18.57 7.45 -7.92
N ASP A 183 -18.75 6.24 -7.39
CA ASP A 183 -20.07 5.78 -6.96
C ASP A 183 -20.36 6.14 -5.49
N SER A 184 -19.33 6.33 -4.64
CA SER A 184 -19.52 6.40 -3.18
C SER A 184 -18.96 7.65 -2.50
N ILE A 185 -18.04 8.39 -3.12
CA ILE A 185 -17.27 9.39 -2.36
C ILE A 185 -18.09 10.58 -1.86
N ILE A 186 -19.10 11.04 -2.63
CA ILE A 186 -19.97 12.15 -2.22
C ILE A 186 -20.75 11.77 -0.95
N GLY A 187 -21.37 10.59 -0.95
CA GLY A 187 -22.13 10.10 0.20
C GLY A 187 -21.25 9.91 1.43
N LEU A 188 -20.01 9.45 1.24
CA LEU A 188 -19.03 9.32 2.32
C LEU A 188 -18.57 10.69 2.85
N LEU A 189 -18.39 11.69 1.99
CA LEU A 189 -18.05 13.06 2.35
C LEU A 189 -19.16 13.72 3.17
N GLN A 190 -20.39 13.68 2.66
CA GLN A 190 -21.56 14.30 3.30
C GLN A 190 -21.94 13.62 4.61
N GLY A 191 -21.80 12.28 4.69
CA GLY A 191 -22.08 11.51 5.89
C GLY A 191 -20.96 11.50 6.93
N GLY A 192 -19.81 12.14 6.66
CA GLY A 192 -18.64 12.09 7.56
C GLY A 192 -17.96 10.71 7.66
N ARG A 193 -18.38 9.75 6.84
CA ARG A 193 -17.97 8.34 6.87
C ARG A 193 -16.62 8.08 6.23
N ILE A 194 -15.99 9.10 5.62
CA ILE A 194 -14.59 9.00 5.16
C ILE A 194 -13.66 8.59 6.30
N LYS A 195 -13.87 9.12 7.50
CA LYS A 195 -13.06 8.76 8.66
C LYS A 195 -13.21 7.28 9.02
N GLU A 196 -14.42 6.72 8.90
CA GLU A 196 -14.67 5.29 9.11
C GLU A 196 -13.99 4.43 8.06
N LEU A 197 -13.99 4.85 6.79
CA LEU A 197 -13.30 4.13 5.71
C LEU A 197 -11.79 4.13 5.93
N ILE A 198 -11.20 5.28 6.28
CA ILE A 198 -9.78 5.38 6.63
C ILE A 198 -9.48 4.53 7.87
N TYR A 199 -10.34 4.56 8.88
CA TYR A 199 -10.19 3.74 10.08
C TYR A 199 -10.25 2.24 9.76
N GLY A 200 -11.22 1.80 8.96
CA GLY A 200 -11.33 0.42 8.52
C GLY A 200 -10.10 -0.05 7.73
N ALA A 201 -9.57 0.80 6.84
CA ALA A 201 -8.32 0.53 6.14
C ALA A 201 -7.13 0.40 7.12
N ASN A 202 -7.02 1.29 8.11
CA ASN A 202 -5.99 1.20 9.15
C ASN A 202 -6.09 -0.11 9.95
N VAL A 203 -7.29 -0.49 10.39
CA VAL A 203 -7.53 -1.74 11.11
C VAL A 203 -7.11 -2.94 10.26
N LEU A 204 -7.50 -2.97 8.98
CA LEU A 204 -7.11 -4.04 8.06
C LEU A 204 -5.58 -4.11 7.88
N GLY A 205 -4.92 -2.97 7.71
CA GLY A 205 -3.46 -2.89 7.62
C GLY A 205 -2.76 -3.41 8.88
N LEU A 206 -3.26 -3.07 10.07
CA LEU A 206 -2.72 -3.55 11.34
C LEU A 206 -2.91 -5.06 11.54
N ILE A 207 -4.08 -5.61 11.16
CA ILE A 207 -4.34 -7.05 11.19
C ILE A 207 -3.32 -7.79 10.31
N MET A 208 -3.05 -7.27 9.11
CA MET A 208 -2.08 -7.87 8.20
C MET A 208 -0.65 -7.85 8.76
N MET A 209 -0.22 -6.74 9.38
CA MET A 209 1.08 -6.65 10.05
C MET A 209 1.24 -7.68 11.17
N GLY A 210 0.18 -7.90 11.96
CA GLY A 210 0.15 -8.94 12.99
C GLY A 210 0.27 -10.34 12.41
N ALA A 211 -0.53 -10.66 11.40
CA ALA A 211 -0.54 -11.98 10.75
C ALA A 211 0.82 -12.33 10.12
N LEU A 212 1.48 -11.36 9.48
CA LEU A 212 2.80 -11.58 8.89
C LEU A 212 3.89 -11.74 9.94
N SER A 213 3.87 -10.92 10.99
CA SER A 213 4.81 -11.06 12.09
C SER A 213 4.76 -12.47 12.70
N ALA A 214 3.55 -13.01 12.90
CA ALA A 214 3.35 -14.38 13.37
C ALA A 214 3.81 -15.46 12.37
N SER A 215 3.71 -15.18 11.07
CA SER A 215 4.06 -16.16 10.02
C SER A 215 5.55 -16.25 9.73
N TYR A 216 6.28 -15.13 9.80
CA TYR A 216 7.68 -15.02 9.40
C TYR A 216 8.67 -15.04 10.56
N VAL A 217 8.28 -14.60 11.77
CA VAL A 217 9.18 -14.63 12.93
C VAL A 217 9.11 -16.01 13.57
N LYS A 218 10.13 -16.84 13.32
CA LYS A 218 10.26 -18.18 13.90
C LYS A 218 11.33 -18.17 14.98
N ILE A 219 10.91 -18.29 16.23
CA ILE A 219 11.78 -18.33 17.41
C ILE A 219 11.30 -19.50 18.27
N THR A 220 12.19 -20.45 18.53
CA THR A 220 11.90 -21.68 19.30
C THR A 220 13.04 -21.96 20.25
N THR A 221 12.75 -22.40 21.47
CA THR A 221 13.79 -22.76 22.46
C THR A 221 13.95 -24.27 22.59
N PRO A 222 15.17 -24.82 22.50
CA PRO A 222 15.42 -26.24 22.74
C PRO A 222 15.56 -26.59 24.24
N LEU A 223 15.42 -25.61 25.15
CA LEU A 223 15.58 -25.81 26.60
C LEU A 223 14.64 -26.90 27.12
N LYS A 224 15.20 -27.80 27.92
CA LYS A 224 14.47 -28.88 28.60
C LYS A 224 14.57 -28.69 30.11
N ILE A 225 13.44 -28.81 30.80
CA ILE A 225 13.41 -28.86 32.25
C ILE A 225 13.18 -30.32 32.64
N SER A 226 14.10 -30.88 33.42
CA SER A 226 13.91 -32.22 34.00
C SER A 226 12.88 -32.14 35.11
N ALA A 227 11.72 -32.76 34.91
CA ALA A 227 10.80 -33.00 36.02
C ALA A 227 11.35 -34.12 36.92
N LEU A 228 11.16 -34.01 38.23
CA LEU A 228 11.43 -35.10 39.17
C LEU A 228 10.66 -36.35 38.70
N LYS A 229 11.38 -37.43 38.37
CA LYS A 229 10.94 -38.71 37.75
C LYS A 229 11.21 -38.90 36.24
N GLY A 230 12.28 -38.31 35.69
CA GLY A 230 12.84 -38.74 34.39
C GLY A 230 11.99 -38.41 33.16
N SER A 231 10.99 -37.53 33.31
CA SER A 231 10.26 -36.94 32.20
C SER A 231 10.92 -35.61 31.83
N GLU A 232 11.53 -35.52 30.66
CA GLU A 232 12.03 -34.25 30.12
C GLU A 232 10.85 -33.49 29.50
N VAL A 233 10.54 -32.29 30.01
CA VAL A 233 9.55 -31.41 29.40
C VAL A 233 10.29 -30.30 28.66
N VAL A 234 10.01 -30.16 27.37
CA VAL A 234 10.59 -29.07 26.55
C VAL A 234 9.88 -27.78 26.92
N VAL A 235 10.65 -26.73 27.27
CA VAL A 235 10.12 -25.41 27.66
C VAL A 235 9.20 -24.85 26.57
N GLN A 236 9.53 -25.08 25.29
CA GLN A 236 8.69 -24.71 24.16
C GLN A 236 7.26 -25.27 24.25
N GLN A 237 7.08 -26.52 24.69
CA GLN A 237 5.74 -27.13 24.80
C GLN A 237 4.89 -26.50 25.91
N ILE A 238 5.54 -26.05 26.99
CA ILE A 238 4.86 -25.31 28.06
C ILE A 238 4.39 -23.95 27.54
N LEU A 239 5.27 -23.24 26.82
CA LEU A 239 4.94 -21.94 26.24
C LEU A 239 3.83 -22.04 25.20
N ASP A 240 3.91 -23.03 24.30
CA ASP A 240 2.90 -23.25 23.26
C ASP A 240 1.54 -23.70 23.85
N SER A 241 1.53 -24.33 25.03
CA SER A 241 0.29 -24.68 25.75
C SER A 241 -0.42 -23.44 26.32
N ILE A 242 0.30 -22.36 26.60
CA ILE A 242 -0.29 -21.08 27.02
C ILE A 242 -0.79 -20.33 25.78
N ALA A 243 0.11 -20.11 24.81
CA ALA A 243 -0.22 -19.51 23.52
C ALA A 243 0.87 -19.83 22.48
N PRO A 244 0.51 -20.30 21.28
CA PRO A 244 1.49 -20.55 20.22
C PRO A 244 2.16 -19.25 19.78
N GLY A 245 3.49 -19.28 19.63
CA GLY A 245 4.25 -18.13 19.13
C GLY A 245 4.50 -17.02 20.16
N LEU A 246 4.44 -17.32 21.45
CA LEU A 246 4.71 -16.35 22.52
C LEU A 246 6.13 -15.76 22.45
N LEU A 247 7.13 -16.57 22.09
CA LEU A 247 8.52 -16.11 21.92
C LEU A 247 8.69 -15.17 20.73
N PRO A 248 8.20 -15.50 19.50
CA PRO A 248 8.08 -14.54 18.41
C PRO A 248 7.42 -13.22 18.80
N LEU A 249 6.28 -13.30 19.49
CA LEU A 249 5.53 -12.12 19.92
C LEU A 249 6.36 -11.23 20.86
N ALA A 250 7.03 -11.85 21.85
CA ALA A 250 7.90 -11.14 22.78
C ALA A 250 9.06 -10.43 22.06
N ALA A 251 9.68 -11.08 21.06
CA ALA A 251 10.75 -10.48 20.28
C ALA A 251 10.25 -9.28 19.44
N VAL A 252 9.10 -9.41 18.79
CA VAL A 252 8.47 -8.31 18.03
C VAL A 252 8.20 -7.11 18.94
N PHE A 253 7.60 -7.34 20.11
CA PHE A 253 7.34 -6.27 21.07
C PHE A 253 8.63 -5.66 21.64
N ALA A 254 9.67 -6.46 21.90
CA ALA A 254 10.95 -5.94 22.36
C ALA A 254 11.56 -4.96 21.35
N VAL A 255 11.54 -5.30 20.06
CA VAL A 255 12.00 -4.42 18.98
C VAL A 255 11.10 -3.18 18.87
N TYR A 256 9.79 -3.35 18.95
CA TYR A 256 8.83 -2.24 18.92
C TYR A 256 9.07 -1.24 20.07
N PHE A 257 9.22 -1.72 21.31
CA PHE A 257 9.51 -0.86 22.45
C PHE A 257 10.87 -0.16 22.35
N TYR A 258 11.87 -0.83 21.77
CA TYR A 258 13.15 -0.20 21.47
C TYR A 258 12.99 0.95 20.48
N LEU A 259 12.24 0.74 19.39
CA LEU A 259 11.97 1.77 18.38
C LEU A 259 11.25 2.98 18.97
N LEU A 260 10.27 2.76 19.87
CA LEU A 260 9.59 3.85 20.56
C LEU A 260 10.52 4.66 21.47
N LYS A 261 11.44 4.00 22.19
CA LYS A 261 12.33 4.69 23.15
C LYS A 261 13.55 5.35 22.52
N LYS A 262 14.18 4.71 21.52
CA LYS A 262 15.48 5.12 20.96
C LYS A 262 15.42 5.55 19.49
N GLY A 263 14.27 5.43 18.84
CA GLY A 263 14.08 5.77 17.44
C GLY A 263 14.62 4.71 16.47
N PRO A 264 14.44 4.93 15.15
CA PRO A 264 14.76 3.97 14.10
C PRO A 264 16.27 3.84 13.85
N ARG A 265 16.95 3.05 14.69
CA ARG A 265 18.36 2.67 14.51
C ARG A 265 18.48 1.26 13.93
N TYR A 266 18.01 1.08 12.69
CA TYR A 266 17.86 -0.22 12.05
C TYR A 266 19.15 -1.06 12.07
N THR A 267 20.31 -0.46 11.78
CA THR A 267 21.60 -1.16 11.81
C THR A 267 21.92 -1.68 13.20
N THR A 268 21.68 -0.89 14.25
CA THR A 268 21.92 -1.31 15.64
C THR A 268 20.97 -2.42 16.05
N ILE A 269 19.68 -2.32 15.69
CA ILE A 269 18.69 -3.35 15.99
C ILE A 269 19.08 -4.66 15.33
N LEU A 270 19.42 -4.61 14.04
CA LEU A 270 19.84 -5.78 13.27
C LEU A 270 21.06 -6.45 13.89
N MET A 271 22.13 -5.68 14.15
CA MET A 271 23.34 -6.20 14.77
C MET A 271 23.10 -6.78 16.17
N SER A 272 22.22 -6.15 16.97
CA SER A 272 21.86 -6.65 18.30
C SER A 272 21.11 -7.97 18.22
N ILE A 273 20.15 -8.11 17.30
CA ILE A 273 19.41 -9.36 17.09
C ILE A 273 20.38 -10.47 16.70
N VAL A 274 21.29 -10.22 15.74
CA VAL A 274 22.29 -11.20 15.33
C VAL A 274 23.19 -11.62 16.50
N ALA A 275 23.71 -10.66 17.26
CA ALA A 275 24.56 -10.96 18.41
C ALA A 275 23.82 -11.77 19.49
N ILE A 276 22.58 -11.39 19.82
CA ILE A 276 21.75 -12.12 20.80
C ILE A 276 21.45 -13.53 20.30
N SER A 277 21.09 -13.71 19.03
CA SER A 277 20.84 -15.03 18.45
C SER A 277 22.06 -15.94 18.52
N ILE A 278 23.27 -15.42 18.26
CA ILE A 278 24.52 -16.20 18.38
C ILE A 278 24.75 -16.62 19.83
N VAL A 279 24.64 -15.69 20.79
CA VAL A 279 24.85 -15.99 22.21
C VAL A 279 23.84 -17.01 22.72
N CYS A 280 22.55 -16.80 22.42
CA CYS A 280 21.50 -17.73 22.82
C CYS A 280 21.68 -19.11 22.20
N SER A 281 22.14 -19.20 20.95
CA SER A 281 22.46 -20.46 20.29
C SER A 281 23.63 -21.20 20.96
N LEU A 282 24.72 -20.49 21.27
CA LEU A 282 25.88 -21.07 21.97
C LEU A 282 25.55 -21.55 23.38
N THR A 283 24.61 -20.88 24.06
CA THR A 283 24.14 -21.25 25.41
C THR A 283 23.04 -22.31 25.42
N GLY A 284 22.53 -22.74 24.25
CA GLY A 284 21.44 -23.70 24.13
C GLY A 284 20.07 -23.15 24.55
N VAL A 285 19.91 -21.83 24.58
CA VAL A 285 18.66 -21.13 24.92
C VAL A 285 17.76 -20.95 23.71
N LEU A 286 18.32 -20.80 22.51
CA LEU A 286 17.63 -20.68 21.21
C LEU A 286 18.27 -21.58 20.15
#